data_AF-A0A5S4H8C7-F1
#
_entry.id   AF-A0A5S4H8C7-F1
#
_cell.length_a   1.000
_cell.length_b   1.000
_cell.length_c   1.000
_cell.angle_alpha   90.00
_cell.angle_beta   90.00
_cell.angle_gamma   90.00
#
_symmetry.space_group_name_H-M   'P 1'
#
loop_
_entity.id
_entity.type
_entity.pdbx_description
1 polymer ?
#
loop_
_entity_poly.entity_id
_entity_poly.type
_entity_poly.pdbx_seq_one_letter_code
_entity_poly.pdbx_strand_id
1 'polypeptide(L)'
;MSADPVVIDGGDRSCVRLLLELRGHLAGLAPGTVVHLIASDPAAPIDLPAWCHLTGHGYLGPVEAAASPTYALQVAADPRPTSPESPWRPR
;
A
#
# COMPACT_ATOMS: atom_id res chain seq x y z
N MET A 1 -12.91 -10.19 15.32
CA MET A 1 -11.52 -10.43 15.76
C MET A 1 -10.64 -9.56 14.90
N SER A 2 -10.13 -8.45 15.42
CA SER A 2 -9.20 -7.62 14.64
C SER A 2 -7.89 -8.39 14.56
N ALA A 3 -7.55 -8.92 13.39
CA ALA A 3 -6.21 -9.42 13.16
C ALA A 3 -5.24 -8.24 13.30
N ASP A 4 -4.08 -8.48 13.92
CA ASP A 4 -3.03 -7.47 13.98
C ASP A 4 -2.63 -7.07 12.55
N PRO A 5 -2.41 -5.77 12.28
CA PRO A 5 -2.06 -5.31 10.95
C PRO A 5 -0.71 -5.86 10.52
N VAL A 6 -0.60 -6.26 9.26
CA VAL A 6 0.69 -6.64 8.67
C VAL A 6 1.52 -5.39 8.45
N VAL A 7 2.71 -5.32 9.04
CA VAL A 7 3.60 -4.15 8.90
C VAL A 7 4.58 -4.39 7.76
N ILE A 8 4.67 -3.43 6.84
CA ILE A 8 5.64 -3.43 5.73
C ILE A 8 6.51 -2.19 5.85
N ASP A 9 7.84 -2.39 5.88
CA ASP A 9 8.81 -1.31 5.91
C ASP A 9 9.29 -0.95 4.48
N GLY A 10 8.82 0.19 4.00
CA GLY A 10 9.21 0.80 2.74
C GLY A 10 10.48 1.64 2.81
N GLY A 11 10.97 1.95 4.00
CA GLY A 11 12.18 2.75 4.23
C GLY A 11 12.18 4.11 3.52
N ASP A 12 13.31 4.39 2.86
CA ASP A 12 13.64 5.60 2.09
C ASP A 12 13.38 5.44 0.57
N ARG A 13 12.69 4.36 0.17
CA ARG A 13 12.44 4.06 -1.24
C ARG A 13 11.52 5.10 -1.86
N SER A 14 11.82 5.46 -3.11
CA SER A 14 10.92 6.30 -3.90
C SER A 14 9.57 5.61 -4.12
N CYS A 15 8.51 6.42 -4.25
CA CYS A 15 7.14 5.95 -4.23
C CYS A 15 6.87 4.92 -5.33
N VAL A 16 7.47 5.08 -6.52
CA VAL A 16 7.34 4.12 -7.61
C VAL A 16 7.90 2.73 -7.24
N ARG A 17 9.10 2.67 -6.65
CA ARG A 17 9.68 1.38 -6.23
C ARG A 17 8.87 0.77 -5.09
N LEU A 18 8.49 1.61 -4.13
CA LEU A 18 7.66 1.22 -2.99
C LEU A 18 6.35 0.57 -3.43
N LEU A 19 5.64 1.14 -4.42
CA LEU A 19 4.39 0.60 -4.93
C LEU A 19 4.56 -0.74 -5.66
N LEU A 20 5.67 -0.94 -6.39
CA LEU A 20 5.96 -2.21 -7.06
C LEU A 20 6.24 -3.33 -6.04
N GLU A 21 6.97 -3.02 -4.96
CA GLU A 21 7.23 -3.95 -3.86
C GLU A 21 5.95 -4.24 -3.07
N LEU A 22 5.19 -3.19 -2.71
CA LEU A 22 3.91 -3.30 -2.03
C LEU A 22 2.97 -4.24 -2.78
N ARG A 23 2.81 -4.07 -4.10
CA ARG A 23 2.02 -4.98 -4.94
C ARG A 23 2.43 -6.45 -4.76
N GLY A 24 3.73 -6.72 -4.76
CA GLY A 24 4.27 -8.07 -4.57
C GLY A 24 3.90 -8.64 -3.20
N HIS A 25 3.98 -7.82 -2.15
CA HIS A 25 3.58 -8.22 -0.80
C HIS A 25 2.07 -8.47 -0.68
N LEU A 26 1.23 -7.59 -1.24
CA LEU A 26 -0.23 -7.71 -1.12
C LEU A 26 -0.79 -8.93 -1.87
N ALA A 27 -0.12 -9.39 -2.94
CA ALA A 27 -0.55 -10.55 -3.72
C ALA A 27 -0.62 -11.87 -2.93
N GLY A 28 0.12 -11.96 -1.82
CA GLY A 28 0.11 -13.13 -0.93
C GLY A 28 -0.83 -13.01 0.27
N LEU A 29 -1.51 -11.87 0.45
CA LEU A 29 -2.35 -11.60 1.61
C LEU A 29 -3.82 -11.91 1.35
N ALA A 30 -4.54 -12.26 2.41
CA ALA A 30 -5.98 -12.49 2.32
C ALA A 30 -6.72 -11.16 2.08
N PRO A 31 -7.83 -11.17 1.33
CA PRO A 31 -8.74 -10.05 1.25
C PRO A 31 -9.20 -9.56 2.64
N GLY A 32 -9.26 -8.25 2.82
CA GLY A 32 -9.63 -7.62 4.09
C GLY A 32 -8.48 -7.46 5.08
N THR A 33 -7.30 -8.04 4.82
CA THR A 33 -6.09 -7.80 5.63
C THR A 33 -5.74 -6.32 5.65
N VAL A 34 -5.54 -5.76 6.85
CA VAL A 34 -5.03 -4.41 7.04
C VAL A 34 -3.51 -4.44 7.04
N VAL A 35 -2.92 -3.54 6.30
CA VAL A 35 -1.48 -3.37 6.16
C VAL A 35 -1.10 -1.98 6.63
N HIS A 36 -0.07 -1.90 7.47
CA HIS A 36 0.58 -0.66 7.86
C HIS A 36 1.89 -0.52 7.08
N LEU A 37 1.91 0.40 6.14
CA LEU A 37 3.06 0.69 5.30
C LEU A 37 3.85 1.87 5.88
N ILE A 38 5.07 1.63 6.32
CA ILE A 38 6.01 2.69 6.70
C ILE A 38 6.63 3.24 5.40
N ALA A 39 6.49 4.54 5.16
CA ALA A 39 6.97 5.18 3.94
C ALA A 39 7.39 6.63 4.21
N SER A 40 8.67 6.93 4.03
CA SER A 40 9.20 8.28 4.28
C SER A 40 9.15 9.22 3.06
N ASP A 41 8.77 8.71 1.88
CA ASP A 41 8.66 9.51 0.67
C ASP A 41 7.56 10.58 0.81
N PRO A 42 7.85 11.88 0.59
CA PRO A 42 6.86 12.95 0.66
C PRO A 42 5.72 12.83 -0.36
N ALA A 43 5.86 12.04 -1.43
CA ALA A 43 4.80 11.75 -2.39
C ALA A 43 3.79 10.70 -1.88
N ALA A 44 4.15 9.88 -0.87
CA ALA A 44 3.31 8.79 -0.38
C ALA A 44 1.87 9.21 0.04
N PRO A 45 1.63 10.37 0.70
CA PRO A 45 0.27 10.84 1.01
C PRO A 45 -0.62 11.06 -0.22
N ILE A 46 -0.04 11.31 -1.40
CA ILE A 46 -0.76 11.59 -2.65
C ILE A 46 -0.84 10.31 -3.49
N ASP A 47 0.27 9.60 -3.58
CA ASP A 47 0.41 8.44 -4.46
C ASP A 47 -0.31 7.20 -3.91
N LEU A 48 -0.25 6.94 -2.60
CA LEU A 48 -0.93 5.78 -2.01
C LEU A 48 -2.45 5.79 -2.20
N PRO A 49 -3.20 6.87 -1.93
CA PRO A 49 -4.64 6.87 -2.17
C PRO A 49 -4.97 6.72 -3.66
N ALA A 50 -4.20 7.37 -4.55
CA ALA A 50 -4.38 7.23 -6.00
C ALA A 50 -4.14 5.78 -6.46
N TRP A 51 -3.09 5.15 -5.97
CA TRP A 51 -2.75 3.77 -6.32
C TRP A 51 -3.76 2.78 -5.76
N CYS A 52 -4.21 2.97 -4.51
CA CYS A 52 -5.26 2.16 -3.91
C CYS A 52 -6.55 2.27 -4.72
N HIS A 53 -6.96 3.49 -5.10
CA HIS A 53 -8.11 3.70 -5.97
C HIS A 53 -7.95 3.01 -7.33
N LEU A 54 -6.79 3.14 -7.98
CA LEU A 54 -6.49 2.50 -9.26
C LEU A 54 -6.60 0.98 -9.18
N THR A 55 -6.06 0.37 -8.13
CA THR A 55 -6.00 -1.08 -7.94
C THR A 55 -7.22 -1.67 -7.24
N GLY A 56 -8.10 -0.84 -6.65
CA GLY A 56 -9.25 -1.29 -5.88
C GLY A 56 -8.96 -1.63 -4.41
N HIS A 57 -7.72 -1.44 -3.94
CA HIS A 57 -7.39 -1.51 -2.53
C HIS A 57 -8.07 -0.38 -1.73
N GLY A 58 -8.37 -0.64 -0.46
CA GLY A 58 -8.90 0.37 0.45
C GLY A 58 -7.77 1.21 1.02
N TYR A 59 -7.75 2.52 0.79
CA TYR A 59 -6.86 3.41 1.54
C TYR A 59 -7.55 3.85 2.83
N LEU A 60 -6.93 3.59 3.99
CA LEU A 60 -7.50 3.89 5.30
C LEU A 60 -6.93 5.17 5.93
N GLY A 61 -5.91 5.76 5.31
CA GLY A 61 -5.29 7.00 5.77
C GLY A 61 -3.98 6.81 6.52
N PRO A 62 -3.36 7.91 6.99
CA PRO A 62 -2.19 7.85 7.86
C PRO A 62 -2.56 7.23 9.23
N VAL A 63 -1.64 6.46 9.79
CA VAL A 63 -1.75 5.93 11.16
C VAL A 63 -1.24 6.98 12.13
N GLU A 64 -2.14 7.52 12.96
CA GLU A 64 -1.78 8.50 13.99
C GLU A 64 -0.89 7.87 15.08
N ALA A 65 -0.03 8.70 15.68
CA ALA A 65 0.89 8.31 16.76
C ALA A 65 1.89 7.18 16.42
N ALA A 66 2.09 6.86 15.14
CA ALA A 66 3.18 5.98 14.71
C ALA A 66 4.54 6.68 14.88
N ALA A 67 5.58 5.89 15.21
CA ALA A 67 6.95 6.41 15.38
C ALA A 67 7.59 6.88 14.06
N SER A 68 7.08 6.40 12.93
CA SER A 68 7.51 6.75 11.57
C SER A 68 6.27 7.00 10.69
N PRO A 69 6.41 7.77 9.59
CA PRO A 69 5.30 8.00 8.66
C PRO A 69 4.73 6.68 8.16
N THR A 70 3.50 6.38 8.59
CA THR A 70 2.85 5.08 8.38
C THR A 70 1.47 5.30 7.80
N TYR A 71 1.11 4.48 6.81
CA TYR A 71 -0.17 4.55 6.10
C TYR A 71 -0.87 3.20 6.16
N ALA A 72 -2.15 3.23 6.53
CA ALA A 72 -2.99 2.05 6.57
C ALA A 72 -3.72 1.83 5.25
N LEU A 73 -3.74 0.59 4.80
CA LEU A 73 -4.46 0.15 3.61
C LEU A 73 -5.04 -1.25 3.80
N GLN A 74 -6.09 -1.56 3.06
CA GLN A 74 -6.82 -2.82 3.13
C GLN A 74 -6.73 -3.57 1.80
N VAL A 75 -6.36 -4.85 1.89
CA VAL A 75 -6.26 -5.75 0.73
C VAL A 75 -7.66 -5.97 0.14
N ALA A 76 -7.77 -5.79 -1.17
CA ALA A 76 -9.03 -5.97 -1.89
C ALA A 76 -9.26 -7.46 -2.18
N ALA A 77 -10.52 -7.87 -2.34
CA ALA A 77 -10.86 -9.23 -2.76
C ALA A 77 -10.48 -9.53 -4.20
N ASP A 78 -10.55 -8.52 -5.07
CA ASP A 78 -10.24 -8.62 -6.50
C ASP A 78 -9.47 -7.37 -6.94
N PRO A 79 -8.16 -7.28 -6.61
CA PRO A 79 -7.36 -6.12 -6.97
C PRO A 79 -7.07 -6.10 -8.48
N ARG A 80 -7.26 -4.93 -9.10
CA ARG A 80 -6.93 -4.72 -10.51
C ARG A 80 -5.41 -4.76 -10.71
N PRO A 81 -4.91 -5.59 -11.64
CA PRO A 81 -3.49 -5.70 -11.90
C PRO A 81 -2.94 -4.45 -12.58
N THR A 82 -1.70 -4.10 -12.25
CA THR A 82 -0.93 -3.02 -12.89
C THR A 82 0.25 -3.59 -13.66
N SER A 83 0.76 -2.83 -14.63
CA SER A 83 1.92 -3.23 -15.44
C SER A 83 3.15 -3.51 -14.57
N PRO A 84 3.96 -4.54 -14.89
CA PRO A 84 5.19 -4.82 -14.15
C PRO A 84 6.20 -3.66 -14.19
N GLU A 85 6.19 -2.85 -15.25
CA GLU A 85 7.13 -1.73 -15.45
C GLU A 85 6.61 -0.40 -14.90
N SER A 86 5.31 -0.28 -14.62
CA SER A 86 4.72 0.97 -14.13
C SER A 86 3.51 0.69 -13.24
N PRO A 87 3.56 1.04 -11.93
CA PRO A 87 2.47 0.77 -10.99
C PRO A 87 1.20 1.58 -11.27
N TRP A 88 1.29 2.59 -12.15
CA TRP A 88 0.20 3.50 -12.51
C TRP A 88 -0.55 3.10 -13.78
N ARG A 89 -0.04 2.10 -14.51
CA ARG A 89 -0.67 1.63 -15.76
C ARG A 89 -1.48 0.37 -15.47
N PRO A 90 -2.79 0.36 -15.75
CA PRO A 90 -3.57 -0.87 -15.77
C PRO A 90 -2.96 -1.88 -16.74
N ARG A 91 -3.06 -3.18 -16.41
CA ARG A 91 -2.70 -4.27 -17.32
C ARG A 91 -3.88 -4.68 -18.19
#